data_AF-A0AAP4F7J0-F1
#
_entry.id   AF-A0AAP4F7J0-F1
#
_cell.length_a   1.000
_cell.length_b   1.000
_cell.length_c   1.000
_cell.angle_alpha   90.00
_cell.angle_beta   90.00
_cell.angle_gamma   90.00
#
_symmetry.space_group_name_H-M   'P 1'
#
loop_
_entity.id
_entity.type
_entity.pdbx_description
1 polymer ?
#
loop_
_entity_poly.entity_id
_entity_poly.type
_entity_poly.pdbx_seq_one_letter_code
_entity_poly.pdbx_strand_id
1 'polypeptide(L)'
;MIMLGVILLVAIRLYTLVLVGRIIIEMIQSFGRTFQPPRWFIMIAEVLFMLTDPPVKALRRVIPPLRTGGVAVDMSVLVLFLLLMVASMLVRALLLSST
;
A
#
# COMPACT_ATOMS: atom_id res chain seq x y z
N MET A 1 -21.60 -6.81 16.20
CA MET A 1 -20.18 -6.51 16.46
C MET A 1 -19.25 -7.34 15.57
N ILE A 2 -19.31 -8.68 15.61
CA ILE A 2 -18.38 -9.56 14.87
C ILE A 2 -18.47 -9.41 13.34
N MET A 3 -19.68 -9.37 12.76
CA MET A 3 -19.85 -9.19 11.30
C MET A 3 -19.20 -7.91 10.75
N LEU A 4 -19.35 -6.78 11.46
CA LEU A 4 -18.75 -5.51 11.06
C LEU A 4 -17.23 -5.57 11.08
N GLY A 5 -16.63 -6.19 12.10
CA GLY A 5 -15.19 -6.37 12.17
C GLY A 5 -14.63 -7.27 11.06
N VAL A 6 -15.38 -8.31 10.67
CA VAL A 6 -14.99 -9.20 9.55
C VAL A 6 -15.02 -8.44 8.22
N ILE A 7 -16.07 -7.66 7.95
CA ILE A 7 -16.16 -6.84 6.73
C ILE A 7 -14.99 -5.86 6.66
N LEU A 8 -14.68 -5.19 7.77
CA LEU A 8 -13.57 -4.25 7.84
C LEU A 8 -12.21 -4.94 7.61
N LEU A 9 -12.00 -6.14 8.17
CA LEU A 9 -10.79 -6.93 7.92
C LEU A 9 -10.64 -7.33 6.46
N VAL A 10 -11.73 -7.70 5.79
CA VAL A 10 -11.71 -8.03 4.36
C VAL A 10 -11.35 -6.79 3.54
N ALA A 11 -11.95 -5.65 3.84
CA ALA A 11 -11.63 -4.39 3.16
C ALA A 11 -10.16 -3.99 3.34
N ILE A 12 -9.64 -4.08 4.57
CA ILE A 12 -8.21 -3.82 4.86
C ILE A 12 -7.32 -4.77 4.07
N ARG A 13 -7.63 -6.08 4.04
CA ARG A 13 -6.85 -7.07 3.29
C ARG A 13 -6.85 -6.79 1.78
N LEU A 14 -8.00 -6.47 1.21
CA LEU A 14 -8.11 -6.12 -0.22
C LEU A 14 -7.26 -4.88 -0.53
N TYR A 15 -7.31 -3.87 0.34
CA TYR A 15 -6.51 -2.68 0.18
C TYR A 15 -5.00 -2.96 0.33
N THR A 16 -4.60 -3.83 1.27
CA THR A 16 -3.22 -4.30 1.40
C THR A 16 -2.75 -4.99 0.11
N LEU A 17 -3.59 -5.82 -0.54
CA LEU A 17 -3.23 -6.46 -1.81
C LEU A 17 -2.96 -5.45 -2.92
N VAL A 18 -3.80 -4.42 -3.04
CA VAL A 18 -3.62 -3.31 -4.00
C VAL A 18 -2.28 -2.60 -3.73
N LEU A 19 -1.96 -2.34 -2.46
CA LEU A 19 -0.72 -1.68 -2.05
C LEU A 19 0.52 -2.53 -2.34
N VAL A 20 0.43 -3.85 -2.13
CA VAL A 20 1.50 -4.79 -2.53
C VAL A 20 1.69 -4.77 -4.04
N GLY A 21 0.61 -4.73 -4.83
CA GLY A 21 0.67 -4.57 -6.28
C GLY A 21 1.44 -3.31 -6.71
N ARG A 22 1.17 -2.17 -6.04
CA ARG A 22 1.91 -0.91 -6.25
C ARG A 22 3.41 -1.09 -5.96
N ILE A 23 3.78 -1.70 -4.83
CA ILE A 23 5.18 -1.95 -4.47
C ILE A 23 5.88 -2.78 -5.55
N ILE A 24 5.24 -3.84 -6.02
CA ILE A 24 5.79 -4.71 -7.07
C ILE A 24 6.05 -3.90 -8.35
N ILE A 25 5.11 -3.05 -8.75
CA ILE A 25 5.23 -2.20 -9.94
C ILE A 25 6.35 -1.16 -9.79
N GLU A 26 6.48 -0.54 -8.63
CA GLU A 26 7.59 0.37 -8.32
C GLU A 26 8.94 -0.36 -8.33
N MET A 27 9.01 -1.59 -7.80
CA MET A 27 10.21 -2.42 -7.84
C MET A 27 10.61 -2.80 -9.27
N ILE A 28 9.66 -3.27 -10.08
CA ILE A 28 9.90 -3.62 -11.49
C ILE A 28 10.51 -2.42 -12.24
N GLN A 29 9.94 -1.23 -12.05
CA GLN A 29 10.44 0.00 -12.68
C GLN A 29 11.80 0.45 -12.12
N SER A 30 12.02 0.32 -10.81
CA SER A 30 13.27 0.66 -10.14
C SER A 30 14.44 -0.22 -10.58
N PHE A 31 14.22 -1.54 -10.66
CA PHE A 31 15.26 -2.50 -11.04
C PHE A 31 15.50 -2.51 -12.56
N GLY A 32 14.45 -2.29 -13.35
CA GLY A 32 14.53 -2.18 -14.80
C GLY A 32 14.78 -0.75 -15.25
N ARG A 33 16.00 -0.21 -15.09
CA ARG A 33 16.34 1.13 -15.60
C ARG A 33 16.08 1.30 -17.12
N THR A 34 16.01 0.21 -17.88
CA THR A 34 15.71 0.16 -19.32
C THR A 34 14.37 -0.51 -19.62
N PHE A 35 13.52 -0.74 -18.61
CA PHE A 35 12.24 -1.42 -18.79
C PHE A 35 11.28 -0.55 -19.61
N GLN A 36 10.84 -1.05 -20.76
CA GLN A 36 9.79 -0.43 -21.56
C GLN A 36 8.45 -1.09 -21.22
N PRO A 37 7.62 -0.47 -20.36
CA PRO A 37 6.41 -1.10 -19.89
C PRO A 37 5.42 -1.31 -21.06
N PRO A 38 4.90 -2.53 -21.26
CA PRO A 38 3.87 -2.78 -22.26
C PRO A 38 2.56 -2.09 -21.85
N ARG A 39 1.69 -1.82 -22.83
CA ARG A 39 0.48 -1.00 -22.61
C ARG A 39 -0.47 -1.56 -21.55
N TRP A 40 -0.57 -2.88 -21.44
CA TRP A 40 -1.37 -3.54 -20.39
C TRP A 40 -0.80 -3.30 -18.99
N PHE A 41 0.53 -3.23 -18.84
CA PHE A 41 1.19 -2.97 -17.57
C PHE A 41 0.89 -1.55 -17.11
N ILE A 42 0.94 -0.58 -18.03
CA ILE A 42 0.62 0.83 -17.73
C ILE A 42 -0.83 0.97 -17.25
N MET A 43 -1.78 0.29 -17.90
CA MET A 43 -3.19 0.31 -17.48
C MET A 43 -3.38 -0.23 -16.06
N ILE A 44 -2.77 -1.37 -15.72
CA ILE A 44 -2.85 -1.94 -14.38
C ILE A 44 -2.18 -1.02 -13.36
N ALA A 45 -1.00 -0.51 -13.69
CA ALA A 45 -0.26 0.42 -12.87
C ALA A 45 -1.09 1.67 -12.55
N GLU A 46 -1.70 2.29 -13.56
CA GLU A 46 -2.52 3.48 -13.41
C GLU A 46 -3.70 3.25 -12.45
N VAL A 47 -4.40 2.13 -12.56
CA VAL A 47 -5.50 1.79 -11.62
C VAL A 47 -4.98 1.63 -10.19
N LEU A 48 -3.87 0.91 -10.00
CA LEU A 48 -3.29 0.70 -8.67
C LEU A 48 -2.77 2.02 -8.07
N PHE A 49 -2.11 2.85 -8.88
CA PHE A 49 -1.64 4.17 -8.46
C PHE A 49 -2.82 5.09 -8.12
N MET A 50 -3.89 5.11 -8.92
CA MET A 50 -5.09 5.89 -8.63
C MET A 50 -5.72 5.51 -7.27
N LEU A 51 -5.77 4.20 -6.95
CA LEU A 51 -6.32 3.72 -5.68
C LEU A 51 -5.40 3.99 -4.47
N THR A 52 -4.09 4.09 -4.69
CA THR A 52 -3.10 4.20 -3.61
C THR A 52 -2.54 5.61 -3.42
N ASP A 53 -2.57 6.46 -4.44
CA ASP A 53 -2.02 7.81 -4.41
C ASP A 53 -2.73 8.76 -3.46
N PRO A 54 -4.08 8.79 -3.33
CA PRO A 54 -4.73 9.68 -2.36
C PRO A 54 -4.24 9.48 -0.91
N PRO A 55 -4.20 8.25 -0.36
CA PRO A 55 -3.67 8.02 0.98
C PRO A 55 -2.15 8.18 1.07
N VAL A 56 -1.38 7.75 0.06
CA VAL A 56 0.07 7.99 0.04
C VAL A 56 0.38 9.48 0.04
N LYS A 57 -0.35 10.28 -0.74
CA LYS A 57 -0.19 11.75 -0.81
C LYS A 57 -0.63 12.43 0.49
N ALA A 58 -1.68 11.93 1.15
CA ALA A 58 -2.06 12.39 2.48
C ALA A 58 -0.92 12.12 3.50
N LEU A 59 -0.30 10.95 3.42
CA LEU A 59 0.79 10.55 4.30
C LEU A 59 2.09 11.34 4.03
N ARG A 60 2.39 11.61 2.76
CA ARG A 60 3.53 12.46 2.34
C ARG A 60 3.49 13.88 2.89
N ARG A 61 2.31 14.39 3.27
CA ARG A 61 2.19 15.70 3.93
C ARG A 61 2.71 15.66 5.37
N VAL A 62 2.69 14.49 6.01
CA VAL A 62 3.11 14.31 7.40
C VAL A 62 4.56 13.80 7.45
N ILE A 63 4.91 12.86 6.59
CA ILE A 63 6.22 12.21 6.58
C ILE A 63 6.85 12.45 5.20
N PRO A 64 7.77 13.43 5.08
CA PRO A 64 8.44 13.71 3.81
C PRO A 64 9.30 12.50 3.38
N PRO A 65 9.39 12.22 2.07
CA PRO A 65 10.12 11.06 1.57
C PRO A 65 11.62 11.23 1.82
N LEU A 66 12.20 10.31 2.60
CA LEU A 66 13.65 10.24 2.81
C LEU A 66 14.30 9.55 1.61
N ARG A 67 15.01 10.31 0.79
CA ARG A 67 15.82 9.79 -0.32
C ARG A 67 17.18 9.35 0.21
N THR A 68 17.30 8.11 0.67
CA THR A 68 18.59 7.55 1.11
C THR A 68 19.28 6.79 -0.02
N GLY A 69 20.45 7.26 -0.45
CA GLY A 69 21.48 6.40 -1.06
C GLY A 69 21.22 5.86 -2.48
N GLY A 70 20.65 6.65 -3.40
CA GLY A 70 20.65 6.32 -4.84
C GLY A 70 19.63 5.26 -5.30
N VAL A 71 18.92 4.60 -4.38
CA VAL A 71 17.73 3.79 -4.66
C VAL A 71 16.53 4.52 -4.06
N ALA A 72 15.67 5.08 -4.92
CA ALA A 72 14.46 5.76 -4.49
C ALA A 72 13.39 4.73 -4.09
N VAL A 73 13.55 4.12 -2.91
CA VAL A 73 12.45 3.39 -2.28
C VAL A 73 11.51 4.44 -1.70
N ASP A 74 10.27 4.46 -2.17
CA ASP A 74 9.28 5.43 -1.73
C ASP A 74 8.88 5.10 -0.28
N MET A 75 9.54 5.76 0.68
CA MET A 75 9.31 5.56 2.11
C MET A 75 7.83 5.68 2.48
N SER A 76 7.09 6.51 1.75
CA SER A 76 5.65 6.70 1.89
C SER A 76 4.85 5.39 1.77
N VAL A 77 5.26 4.50 0.87
CA VAL A 77 4.56 3.23 0.60
C VAL A 77 4.85 2.22 1.71
N LEU A 78 6.10 2.17 2.20
CA LEU A 78 6.47 1.35 3.36
C LEU A 78 5.73 1.79 4.63
N VAL A 79 5.62 3.09 4.87
CA VAL A 79 4.88 3.60 6.05
C VAL A 79 3.38 3.28 5.91
N LEU A 80 2.80 3.40 4.72
CA LEU A 80 1.40 3.04 4.51
C LEU A 80 1.15 1.54 4.72
N PHE A 81 2.09 0.68 4.31
CA PHE A 81 2.05 -0.75 4.62
C PHE A 81 2.10 -1.01 6.13
N LEU A 82 2.98 -0.34 6.86
CA LEU A 82 3.10 -0.45 8.32
C LEU A 82 1.80 -0.02 9.01
N LEU A 83 1.19 1.09 8.58
CA LEU A 83 -0.09 1.58 9.12
C LEU A 83 -1.22 0.57 8.93
N LEU A 84 -1.32 -0.05 7.75
CA LEU A 84 -2.31 -1.09 7.49
C LEU A 84 -2.08 -2.34 8.34
N MET A 85 -0.82 -2.70 8.59
CA MET A 85 -0.47 -3.82 9.46
C MET A 85 -0.91 -3.55 10.91
N VAL A 86 -0.63 -2.36 11.44
CA VAL A 86 -1.08 -1.94 12.78
C VAL A 86 -2.60 -1.87 12.85
N ALA A 87 -3.28 -1.29 11.85
CA ALA A 87 -4.74 -1.23 11.80
C ALA A 87 -5.37 -2.63 11.79
N SER A 88 -4.84 -3.55 10.99
CA SER A 88 -5.28 -4.96 10.96
C SER A 88 -5.09 -5.65 12.31
N MET A 89 -3.96 -5.39 12.99
CA MET A 89 -3.70 -5.93 14.33
C MET A 89 -4.69 -5.40 15.36
N LEU A 90 -4.97 -4.09 15.35
CA LEU A 90 -5.96 -3.48 16.25
C LEU A 90 -7.36 -4.04 16.03
N VAL A 91 -7.81 -4.14 14.78
CA VAL A 91 -9.13 -4.70 14.46
C VAL A 91 -9.24 -6.16 14.91
N ARG A 92 -8.18 -6.97 14.72
CA ARG A 92 -8.14 -8.35 15.22
C ARG A 92 -8.16 -8.41 16.74
N ALA A 93 -7.38 -7.58 17.43
CA ALA A 93 -7.34 -7.54 18.88
C ALA A 93 -8.72 -7.19 19.46
N LEU A 94 -9.41 -6.22 18.85
CA LEU A 94 -10.76 -5.79 19.25
C LEU A 94 -11.81 -6.86 18.96
N LEU A 95 -11.67 -7.60 17.87
CA LEU A 95 -12.53 -8.75 17.56
C LEU A 95 -12.32 -9.90 18.56
N LEU A 96 -11.08 -10.23 18.90
CA LEU A 96 -10.74 -11.30 19.84
C LEU A 96 -11.18 -10.96 21.27
N SER A 97 -11.13 -9.68 21.68
CA SER A 97 -11.65 -9.24 22.98
C SER A 97 -13.18 -9.22 23.05
N SER A 98 -13.87 -9.38 21.92
CA SER A 98 -15.33 -9.41 21.83
C SER A 98 -15.93 -10.81 21.91
N THR A 99 -15.08 -11.83 22.09
CA THR A 99 -15.43 -13.27 22.24
C THR A 99 -15.13 -13.71 23.66
#